data_AF-A0A7S0WZF9-F1
#
_entry.id   AF-A0A7S0WZF9-F1
#
_cell.length_a   1.000
_cell.length_b   1.000
_cell.length_c   1.000
_cell.angle_alpha   90.00
_cell.angle_beta   90.00
_cell.angle_gamma   90.00
#
_symmetry.space_group_name_H-M   'P 1'
#
loop_
_entity.id
_entity.type
_entity.pdbx_description
1 polymer ?
#
loop_
_entity_poly.entity_id
_entity_poly.type
_entity_poly.pdbx_seq_one_letter_code
_entity_poly.pdbx_strand_id
1 'polypeptide(L)'
;FLLFLCLTMLGFAFAFYSLFRQDRETFPDFTSFWHAFASMFAYLLAMFDYNVLYASANPGAAMALFVVYEFVMNIMLLNIMIALMTASFNKVTQDEGLRHLASKAALIDELEATLPRCR
;
A
#
# COMPACT_ATOMS: atom_id res chain seq x y z
N PHE A 1 -5.18 -8.46 -4.91
CA PHE A 1 -4.47 -7.77 -3.81
C PHE A 1 -5.36 -6.73 -3.12
N LEU A 2 -5.83 -5.69 -3.81
CA LEU A 2 -6.71 -4.66 -3.22
C LEU A 2 -7.95 -5.25 -2.52
N LEU A 3 -8.56 -6.27 -3.12
CA LEU A 3 -9.69 -6.98 -2.50
C LEU A 3 -9.32 -7.66 -1.17
N PHE A 4 -8.14 -8.27 -1.09
CA PHE A 4 -7.62 -8.89 0.13
C PHE A 4 -7.30 -7.83 1.20
N LEU A 5 -6.75 -6.68 0.79
CA LEU A 5 -6.54 -5.54 1.67
C LEU A 5 -7.86 -5.01 2.24
N CYS A 6 -8.88 -4.81 1.39
CA CYS A 6 -10.20 -4.38 1.86
C CYS A 6 -10.84 -5.43 2.81
N LEU A 7 -10.73 -6.72 2.51
CA LEU A 7 -11.26 -7.79 3.36
C LEU A 7 -10.59 -7.83 4.74
N THR A 8 -9.26 -7.75 4.78
CA THR A 8 -8.50 -7.70 6.05
C THR A 8 -8.82 -6.43 6.83
N MET A 9 -8.87 -5.26 6.18
CA MET A 9 -9.31 -4.01 6.81
C MET A 9 -10.69 -4.13 7.43
N LEU A 10 -11.67 -4.67 6.70
CA LEU A 10 -13.03 -4.87 7.21
C LEU A 10 -13.04 -5.85 8.40
N GLY A 11 -12.29 -6.96 8.32
CA GLY A 11 -12.17 -7.93 9.41
C GLY A 11 -11.60 -7.33 10.69
N PHE A 12 -10.53 -6.54 10.59
CA PHE A 12 -9.95 -5.84 11.72
C PHE A 12 -10.85 -4.69 12.21
N ALA A 13 -11.54 -3.97 11.32
CA ALA A 13 -12.54 -2.97 11.70
C ALA A 13 -13.68 -3.59 12.52
N PHE A 14 -14.16 -4.79 12.16
CA PHE A 14 -15.13 -5.54 12.96
C PHE A 14 -14.58 -5.98 14.33
N ALA A 15 -13.32 -6.44 14.38
CA ALA A 15 -12.67 -6.83 15.62
C ALA A 15 -12.54 -5.64 16.59
N PHE A 16 -12.10 -4.48 16.10
CA PHE A 16 -12.00 -3.25 16.88
C PHE A 16 -13.39 -2.70 17.25
N TYR A 17 -14.37 -2.76 16.36
CA TYR A 17 -15.76 -2.37 16.67
C TYR A 17 -16.37 -3.24 17.78
N SER A 18 -16.03 -4.53 17.82
CA SER A 18 -16.45 -5.42 18.90
C SER A 18 -15.72 -5.14 20.20
N LEU A 19 -14.43 -4.81 20.14
CA LEU A 19 -13.60 -4.55 21.31
C LEU A 19 -14.03 -3.26 22.02
N PHE A 20 -14.26 -2.18 21.27
CA PHE A 20 -14.71 -0.89 21.78
C PHE A 20 -16.23 -0.83 22.03
N ARG A 21 -16.92 -1.97 22.11
CA ARG A 21 -18.38 -2.01 22.33
C ARG A 21 -18.78 -1.36 23.66
N GLN A 22 -17.93 -1.43 24.68
CA GLN A 22 -18.20 -0.94 26.03
C GLN A 22 -17.78 0.53 26.22
N ASP A 23 -16.80 1.02 25.45
CA ASP A 23 -16.24 2.37 25.54
C ASP A 23 -16.83 3.37 24.52
N ARG A 24 -17.98 3.03 23.91
CA ARG A 24 -18.64 3.85 22.88
C ARG A 24 -19.00 5.26 23.35
N GLU A 25 -19.20 5.46 24.65
CA GLU A 25 -19.53 6.77 25.22
C GLU A 25 -18.29 7.65 25.45
N THR A 26 -17.10 7.07 25.58
CA THR A 26 -15.85 7.79 25.88
C THR A 26 -15.11 8.18 24.60
N PHE A 27 -15.21 7.39 23.52
CA PHE A 27 -14.54 7.68 22.25
C PHE A 27 -15.52 7.57 21.05
N PRO A 28 -15.90 8.70 20.43
CA PRO A 28 -16.84 8.69 19.30
C PRO A 28 -16.27 8.03 18.05
N ASP A 29 -14.94 7.89 17.94
CA ASP A 29 -14.23 7.37 16.76
C ASP A 29 -14.56 5.92 16.39
N PHE A 30 -15.14 5.15 17.32
CA PHE A 30 -15.55 3.75 17.11
C PHE A 30 -17.05 3.50 17.28
N THR A 31 -17.87 4.57 17.39
CA THR A 31 -19.33 4.43 17.60
C THR A 31 -20.05 3.82 16.41
N SER A 32 -19.59 4.13 15.19
CA SER A 32 -20.19 3.67 13.94
C SER A 32 -19.19 2.88 13.12
N PHE A 33 -19.67 1.84 12.43
CA PHE A 33 -18.86 1.00 11.55
C PHE A 33 -18.03 1.79 10.53
N TRP A 34 -18.63 2.84 9.95
CA TRP A 34 -17.95 3.71 8.99
C TRP A 34 -16.80 4.51 9.61
N HIS A 35 -16.97 4.95 10.85
CA HIS A 35 -15.94 5.67 11.59
C HIS A 35 -14.80 4.74 11.99
N ALA A 36 -15.11 3.51 12.45
CA ALA A 36 -14.12 2.47 12.73
C ALA A 36 -13.31 2.09 11.48
N PHE A 37 -13.97 2.02 10.32
CA PHE A 37 -13.27 1.77 9.06
C PHE A 37 -12.36 2.95 8.67
N ALA A 38 -12.83 4.19 8.82
CA ALA A 38 -12.04 5.39 8.55
C ALA A 38 -10.83 5.52 9.50
N SER A 39 -10.98 5.18 10.78
CA SER A 39 -9.87 5.18 11.73
C SER A 39 -8.87 4.04 11.48
N MET A 40 -9.32 2.85 11.05
CA MET A 40 -8.40 1.81 10.55
C MET A 40 -7.61 2.27 9.31
N PHE A 41 -8.24 3.04 8.42
CA PHE A 41 -7.55 3.65 7.28
C PHE A 41 -6.54 4.72 7.70
N ALA A 42 -6.87 5.55 8.69
CA ALA A 42 -5.91 6.51 9.25
C ALA A 42 -4.72 5.80 9.92
N TYR A 43 -4.97 4.67 10.59
CA TYR A 43 -3.91 3.85 11.19
C TYR A 43 -2.96 3.25 10.14
N LEU A 44 -3.46 2.93 8.94
CA LEU A 44 -2.60 2.53 7.82
C LEU A 44 -1.59 3.64 7.44
N LEU A 45 -1.97 4.91 7.58
CA LEU A 45 -1.13 6.08 7.30
C LEU A 45 -0.26 6.49 8.50
N ALA A 46 -0.13 5.63 9.51
CA ALA A 46 0.56 5.89 10.77
C ALA A 46 0.00 7.11 11.55
N MET A 47 -1.24 7.51 11.29
CA MET A 47 -1.92 8.58 12.02
C MET A 47 -2.76 7.96 13.14
N PHE A 48 -2.13 7.68 14.28
CA PHE A 48 -2.80 7.05 15.41
C PHE A 48 -2.44 7.67 16.77
N ASP A 49 -3.39 7.62 17.69
CA ASP A 49 -3.24 8.10 19.06
C ASP A 49 -3.25 6.91 20.03
N TYR A 50 -2.15 6.75 20.77
CA TYR A 50 -1.97 5.67 21.74
C TYR A 50 -2.87 5.82 22.98
N ASN A 51 -3.31 7.03 23.31
CA ASN A 51 -4.13 7.28 24.50
C ASN A 51 -5.46 6.53 24.43
N VAL A 52 -6.00 6.36 23.22
CA VAL A 52 -7.27 5.66 22.99
C VAL A 52 -7.15 4.15 23.26
N LEU A 53 -5.96 3.57 23.05
CA LEU A 53 -5.69 2.15 23.34
C LEU A 53 -5.53 1.92 24.85
N TYR A 54 -4.83 2.81 25.55
CA TYR A 54 -4.62 2.71 27.00
C TYR A 54 -5.89 3.01 27.81
N ALA A 55 -6.77 3.87 27.31
CA ALA A 55 -8.03 4.22 27.96
C ALA A 55 -9.17 3.20 27.71
N SER A 56 -8.91 2.15 26.91
CA SER A 56 -9.92 1.12 26.64
C SER A 56 -10.13 0.18 27.83
N ALA A 57 -11.32 -0.43 27.90
CA ALA A 57 -11.68 -1.40 28.93
C ALA A 57 -10.72 -2.61 29.02
N ASN A 58 -10.05 -2.95 27.91
CA ASN A 58 -9.08 -4.05 27.83
C ASN A 58 -7.81 -3.63 27.06
N PRO A 59 -6.88 -2.90 27.71
CA PRO A 59 -5.72 -2.32 27.03
C PRO A 59 -4.78 -3.39 26.44
N GLY A 60 -4.67 -4.56 27.08
CA GLY A 60 -3.84 -5.65 26.59
C GLY A 60 -4.35 -6.26 25.27
N ALA A 61 -5.66 -6.46 25.15
CA ALA A 61 -6.27 -7.00 23.93
C ALA A 61 -6.23 -5.97 22.79
N ALA A 62 -6.47 -4.70 23.10
CA ALA A 62 -6.39 -3.60 22.13
C ALA A 62 -4.96 -3.46 21.55
N MET A 63 -3.95 -3.50 22.42
CA MET A 63 -2.55 -3.41 22.01
C MET A 63 -2.13 -4.61 21.15
N ALA A 64 -2.52 -5.83 21.55
CA ALA A 64 -2.20 -7.04 20.78
C ALA A 64 -2.84 -7.01 19.37
N LEU A 65 -4.11 -6.63 19.27
CA LEU A 65 -4.80 -6.49 17.98
C LEU A 65 -4.15 -5.41 17.11
N PHE A 66 -3.75 -4.29 17.70
CA PHE A 66 -3.07 -3.20 17.00
C PHE A 66 -1.71 -3.66 16.42
N VAL A 67 -0.88 -4.33 17.22
CA VAL A 67 0.43 -4.82 16.76
C VAL A 67 0.28 -5.84 15.63
N VAL A 68 -0.69 -6.76 15.73
CA VAL A 68 -0.96 -7.74 14.67
C VAL A 68 -1.46 -7.04 13.40
N TYR A 69 -2.33 -6.04 13.53
CA TYR A 69 -2.82 -5.25 12.40
C TYR A 69 -1.68 -4.53 11.66
N GLU A 70 -0.85 -3.79 12.39
CA GLU A 70 0.33 -3.09 11.86
C GLU A 70 1.28 -4.05 11.13
N PHE A 71 1.57 -5.21 11.72
CA PHE A 71 2.45 -6.19 11.11
C PHE A 71 1.90 -6.75 9.80
N VAL A 72 0.61 -7.14 9.79
CA VAL A 72 -0.05 -7.67 8.59
C VAL A 72 -0.13 -6.59 7.49
N MET A 73 -0.49 -5.36 7.85
CA MET A 73 -0.59 -4.25 6.90
C MET A 73 0.76 -3.88 6.29
N ASN A 74 1.83 -3.85 7.09
CA ASN A 74 3.18 -3.58 6.58
C ASN A 74 3.66 -4.66 5.60
N ILE A 75 3.47 -5.95 5.92
CA ILE A 75 3.80 -7.06 5.00
C ILE A 75 3.02 -6.92 3.70
N MET A 76 1.73 -6.59 3.81
CA MET A 76 0.89 -6.33 2.65
C MET A 76 1.40 -5.16 1.81
N LEU A 77 1.73 -4.02 2.42
CA LEU A 77 2.24 -2.85 1.71
C LEU A 77 3.55 -3.17 0.97
N LEU A 78 4.46 -3.89 1.61
CA LEU A 78 5.71 -4.38 1.00
C LEU A 78 5.41 -5.27 -0.22
N ASN A 79 4.47 -6.19 -0.10
CA ASN A 79 4.07 -7.05 -1.21
C ASN A 79 3.51 -6.25 -2.39
N ILE A 80 2.76 -5.17 -2.14
CA ILE A 80 2.29 -4.26 -3.21
C ILE A 80 3.45 -3.56 -3.87
N MET A 81 4.36 -2.99 -3.09
CA MET A 81 5.50 -2.24 -3.63
C MET A 81 6.35 -3.13 -4.53
N ILE A 82 6.65 -4.35 -4.09
CA ILE A 82 7.41 -5.32 -4.88
C ILE A 82 6.66 -5.66 -6.17
N ALA A 83 5.35 -5.92 -6.10
CA ALA A 83 4.54 -6.21 -7.28
C ALA A 83 4.51 -5.05 -8.28
N LEU A 84 4.35 -3.81 -7.81
CA LEU A 84 4.35 -2.61 -8.65
C LEU A 84 5.71 -2.33 -9.28
N MET A 85 6.79 -2.49 -8.50
CA MET A 85 8.15 -2.35 -9.01
C MET A 85 8.46 -3.42 -10.06
N THR A 86 8.09 -4.67 -9.81
CA THR A 86 8.30 -5.77 -10.77
C THR A 86 7.53 -5.53 -12.06
N ALA A 87 6.26 -5.09 -11.97
CA ALA A 87 5.46 -4.77 -13.15
C ALA A 87 6.02 -3.59 -13.95
N SER A 88 6.45 -2.53 -13.26
CA SER A 88 7.05 -1.35 -13.88
C SER A 88 8.39 -1.67 -14.53
N PHE A 89 9.23 -2.44 -13.82
CA PHE A 89 10.52 -2.88 -14.31
C PHE A 89 10.36 -3.77 -15.54
N ASN A 90 9.47 -4.77 -15.51
CA ASN A 90 9.21 -5.63 -16.66
C ASN A 90 8.73 -4.82 -17.88
N LYS A 91 7.86 -3.83 -17.69
CA LYS A 91 7.41 -2.96 -18.78
C LYS A 91 8.56 -2.12 -19.36
N VAL A 92 9.37 -1.51 -18.49
CA VAL A 92 10.52 -0.71 -18.91
C VAL A 92 11.56 -1.58 -19.63
N THR A 93 11.89 -2.76 -19.12
CA THR A 93 12.84 -3.68 -19.76
C THR A 93 12.35 -4.18 -21.13
N GLN A 94 11.04 -4.41 -21.30
CA GLN A 94 10.48 -4.75 -22.62
C GLN A 94 10.60 -3.58 -23.61
N ASP A 95 10.29 -2.36 -23.16
CA ASP A 95 10.42 -1.16 -23.99
C ASP A 95 11.89 -0.80 -24.26
N GLU A 96 12.81 -1.06 -23.33
CA GLU A 96 14.24 -0.82 -23.48
C GLU A 96 14.86 -1.62 -24.63
N GLY A 97 14.48 -2.89 -24.80
CA GLY A 97 14.97 -3.70 -25.92
C GLY A 97 14.60 -3.10 -27.28
N LEU A 98 13.33 -2.69 -27.43
CA LEU A 98 12.83 -2.03 -28.64
C LEU A 98 13.48 -0.65 -28.84
N ARG A 99 13.59 0.15 -27.77
CA ARG A 99 14.21 1.48 -27.81
C ARG A 99 15.71 1.41 -28.11
N HIS A 100 16.42 0.40 -27.60
CA HIS A 100 17.83 0.19 -27.93
C HIS A 100 18.04 -0.20 -29.39
N LEU A 101 17.16 -1.04 -29.95
CA LEU A 101 17.25 -1.40 -31.36
C LEU A 101 16.92 -0.18 -32.25
N ALA A 102 15.87 0.56 -31.89
CA ALA A 102 15.49 1.79 -32.60
C ALA A 102 16.58 2.87 -32.51
N SER A 103 17.22 3.05 -31.35
CA SER A 103 18.30 4.04 -31.21
C SER A 103 19.54 3.66 -32.03
N LYS A 104 19.86 2.37 -32.13
CA LYS A 104 20.93 1.88 -33.00
C LYS A 104 20.61 2.10 -34.47
N ALA A 105 19.38 1.81 -34.89
CA ALA A 105 18.95 2.06 -36.27
C ALA A 105 18.99 3.55 -36.62
N ALA A 106 18.52 4.43 -35.73
CA ALA A 106 18.59 5.88 -35.91
C ALA A 106 20.03 6.39 -36.03
N LEU A 107 20.95 5.88 -35.20
CA LEU A 107 22.38 6.22 -35.30
C LEU A 107 22.99 5.79 -36.64
N ILE A 108 22.61 4.63 -37.17
CA ILE A 108 23.09 4.15 -38.48
C ILE A 108 22.58 5.07 -39.59
N ASP A 109 21.30 5.45 -39.54
CA ASP A 109 20.66 6.34 -40.53
C ASP A 109 21.32 7.74 -40.52
N GLU A 110 21.60 8.28 -39.33
CA GLU A 110 22.36 9.54 -39.21
C GLU A 110 23.80 9.40 -39.74
N LEU A 111 24.45 8.25 -39.54
CA LEU A 111 25.79 7.99 -40.06
C LEU A 111 25.78 7.91 -41.60
N GLU A 112 24.77 7.25 -42.17
CA GLU A 112 24.62 7.12 -43.63
C GLU A 112 24.29 8.47 -44.29
N ALA A 113 23.50 9.31 -43.61
CA ALA A 113 23.19 10.66 -44.06
C ALA A 113 24.42 11.61 -44.03
N THR A 114 25.38 11.37 -43.13
CA THR A 114 26.57 12.21 -42.96
C THR A 114 27.79 11.73 -43.74
N LEU A 115 27.81 10.49 -44.21
CA LEU A 115 28.88 9.97 -45.06
C LEU A 115 28.74 10.50 -46.50
N PRO A 116 29.77 11.18 -47.06
CA PRO A 116 29.75 11.56 -48.47
C PRO A 116 29.77 10.27 -49.33
N ARG A 117 28.82 10.16 -50.26
CA ARG A 117 28.76 9.07 -51.25
C ARG A 117 30.06 9.01 -52.06
N CYS A 118 31.04 8.25 -51.60
CA CYS A 118 32.12 7.77 -52.44
C CYS A 118 31.61 6.55 -53.20
N ARG A 119 31.58 6.73 -54.51
CA ARG A 119 31.14 5.81 -55.56
C ARG A 119 31.73 4.41 -55.46
#